data_AF-A0A963Q4N9-F1
#
_entry.id   AF-A0A963Q4N9-F1
#
_cell.length_a   1.000
_cell.length_b   1.000
_cell.length_c   1.000
_cell.angle_alpha   90.00
_cell.angle_beta   90.00
_cell.angle_gamma   90.00
#
_symmetry.space_group_name_H-M   'P 1'
#
loop_
_entity.id
_entity.type
_entity.pdbx_description
1 polymer ?
#
loop_
_entity_poly.entity_id
_entity_poly.type
_entity_poly.pdbx_seq_one_letter_code
_entity_poly.pdbx_strand_id
1 'polypeptide(L)' 'NNAFVILDEAQNTTPEQMKMFLTRIGFGAKAVVTGDVSQIDLPKSQLSGLIDAERVLRRVKG' A
#
# COMPACT_ATOMS: atom_id res chain seq x y z
N ASN A 1 -10.24 14.52 -14.10
CA ASN A 1 -10.37 14.69 -12.64
C ASN A 1 -9.05 14.24 -12.03
N ASN A 2 -8.23 15.15 -11.54
CA ASN A 2 -6.88 14.82 -11.05
C ASN A 2 -6.96 14.70 -9.53
N ALA A 3 -7.14 13.47 -9.03
CA ALA A 3 -7.12 13.21 -7.60
C ALA A 3 -5.70 12.86 -7.16
N PHE A 4 -5.31 13.29 -5.97
CA PHE A 4 -4.07 12.89 -5.33
C PHE A 4 -4.41 12.25 -3.99
N VAL A 5 -4.05 10.98 -3.81
CA VAL A 5 -4.38 10.20 -2.61
C VAL A 5 -3.10 9.81 -1.91
N ILE A 6 -3.08 9.93 -0.58
CA ILE A 6 -1.95 9.51 0.25
C ILE A 6 -2.45 8.45 1.21
N LEU A 7 -1.75 7.32 1.26
CA LEU A 7 -1.89 6.34 2.32
C LEU A 7 -0.62 6.37 3.16
N ASP A 8 -0.76 6.82 4.39
CA ASP A 8 0.34 6.89 5.35
C ASP A 8 0.26 5.73 6.35
N GLU A 9 1.38 5.47 7.03
CA GLU A 9 1.52 4.34 7.97
C GLU A 9 1.15 2.98 7.34
N ALA A 10 1.45 2.82 6.05
CA ALA A 10 1.02 1.68 5.25
C ALA A 10 1.57 0.34 5.75
N GLN A 11 2.65 0.35 6.55
CA GLN A 11 3.17 -0.84 7.19
C GLN A 11 2.13 -1.53 8.11
N ASN A 12 1.16 -0.78 8.61
CA ASN A 12 0.08 -1.26 9.47
C ASN A 12 -1.15 -1.77 8.70
N THR A 13 -1.06 -1.85 7.37
CA THR A 13 -2.12 -2.43 6.53
C THR A 13 -1.92 -3.92 6.33
N THR A 14 -3.00 -4.66 6.14
CA THR A 14 -2.95 -6.05 5.65
C THR A 14 -2.80 -6.09 4.12
N PRO A 15 -2.40 -7.23 3.52
CA PRO A 15 -2.39 -7.38 2.06
C PRO A 15 -3.77 -7.15 1.44
N GLU A 16 -4.84 -7.58 2.10
CA GLU A 16 -6.22 -7.35 1.67
C GLU A 16 -6.60 -5.87 1.71
N GLN A 17 -6.20 -5.15 2.78
CA GLN A 17 -6.41 -3.71 2.89
C GLN A 17 -5.62 -2.92 1.84
N MET A 18 -4.36 -3.28 1.62
CA MET A 18 -3.52 -2.66 0.58
C MET A 18 -4.08 -2.92 -0.82
N LYS A 19 -4.54 -4.14 -1.11
CA LYS A 19 -5.22 -4.48 -2.36
C LYS A 19 -6.52 -3.70 -2.53
N MET A 20 -7.30 -3.57 -1.45
CA MET A 20 -8.52 -2.75 -1.45
C MET A 20 -8.18 -1.30 -1.78
N PHE A 21 -7.13 -0.72 -1.20
CA PHE A 21 -6.70 0.64 -1.51
C PHE A 21 -6.26 0.80 -2.98
N LEU A 22 -5.30 -0.02 -3.44
CA LEU A 22 -4.72 0.11 -4.78
C LEU A 22 -5.75 -0.06 -5.91
N THR A 23 -6.75 -0.93 -5.71
CA THR A 23 -7.80 -1.17 -6.71
C THR A 23 -8.87 -0.07 -6.78
N ARG A 24 -8.85 0.89 -5.86
CA ARG A 24 -9.75 2.07 -5.88
C ARG A 24 -9.18 3.27 -6.63
N ILE A 25 -7.92 3.22 -7.05
CA ILE A 25 -7.28 4.33 -7.76
C ILE A 25 -7.82 4.38 -9.20
N GLY A 26 -8.64 5.40 -9.47
CA GLY A 26 -9.26 5.62 -10.77
C GLY A 26 -8.36 6.33 -11.78
N PHE A 27 -8.82 6.42 -13.02
CA PHE A 27 -8.08 7.07 -14.10
C PHE A 27 -7.75 8.54 -13.79
N GLY A 28 -6.51 8.93 -14.08
CA GLY A 28 -6.03 10.30 -13.86
C GLY A 28 -5.75 10.63 -12.39
N ALA A 29 -5.96 9.70 -11.46
CA ALA A 29 -5.53 9.85 -10.07
C ALA A 29 -4.07 9.42 -9.90
N LYS A 30 -3.38 10.06 -8.94
CA LYS A 30 -2.09 9.63 -8.44
C LYS A 30 -2.24 9.20 -6.99
N ALA A 31 -1.58 8.11 -6.62
CA ALA A 31 -1.51 7.65 -5.24
C ALA A 31 -0.05 7.61 -4.78
N VAL A 32 0.20 8.02 -3.55
CA VAL A 32 1.47 7.86 -2.86
C VAL A 32 1.22 7.04 -1.60
N VAL A 33 2.05 6.02 -1.40
CA VAL A 33 1.98 5.13 -0.24
C VAL A 33 3.28 5.30 0.55
N THR A 34 3.17 5.63 1.83
CA THR A 34 4.30 5.86 2.74
C THR A 34 4.22 4.94 3.95
N GLY A 35 5.38 4.61 4.52
CA GLY A 35 5.47 3.79 5.73
C GLY A 35 6.90 3.35 6.03
N ASP A 36 7.11 2.86 7.25
CA ASP A 36 8.40 2.33 7.74
C ASP A 36 8.24 0.85 8.13
N VAL A 37 8.88 -0.03 7.36
CA VAL A 37 8.80 -1.50 7.56
C VAL A 37 9.40 -1.98 8.89
N SER A 38 10.20 -1.15 9.58
CA SER A 38 10.72 -1.48 10.91
C SER A 38 9.70 -1.26 12.04
N GLN A 39 8.59 -0.57 11.76
CA GLN A 39 7.57 -0.14 12.73
C GLN A 39 6.21 -0.81 12.48
N ILE A 40 6.21 -2.09 12.12
CA ILE A 40 4.97 -2.85 11.86
C ILE A 40 4.22 -3.09 13.18
N ASP A 41 3.03 -2.52 13.29
CA ASP A 41 2.07 -2.74 14.38
C ASP A 41 0.90 -3.63 13.91
N LEU A 42 1.25 -4.87 13.56
CA LEU A 42 0.30 -5.91 13.19
C LEU A 42 0.48 -7.12 14.11
N PRO A 43 -0.57 -7.94 14.30
CA PRO A 43 -0.44 -9.24 14.94
C PRO A 43 0.71 -10.04 14.32
N LYS A 44 1.52 -10.73 15.14
CA LYS A 44 2.76 -11.40 14.68
C LYS A 44 2.57 -12.42 13.54
N SER A 45 1.37 -12.99 13.40
CA SER A 45 1.05 -13.95 12.33
C SER A 45 0.67 -13.28 11.01
N GLN A 46 0.61 -11.95 10.97
CA GLN A 46 0.05 -11.19 9.88
C GLN A 46 1.14 -10.49 9.09
N LEU A 47 1.11 -10.70 7.77
CA LEU A 47 2.02 -10.02 6.85
C LEU A 47 1.60 -8.57 6.69
N SER A 48 2.56 -7.66 6.56
CA SER A 48 2.30 -6.27 6.17
C SER A 48 1.94 -6.16 4.69
N GLY A 49 0.88 -5.42 4.40
CA GLY A 49 0.45 -5.09 3.05
C GLY A 49 1.47 -4.24 2.29
N LEU A 50 2.25 -3.40 2.99
CA LEU A 50 3.33 -2.63 2.38
C LEU A 50 4.45 -3.53 1.84
N ILE A 51 4.92 -4.48 2.65
CA ILE A 51 5.97 -5.44 2.25
C ILE A 51 5.46 -6.33 1.11
N ASP A 52 4.22 -6.82 1.21
CA ASP A 52 3.66 -7.67 0.16
C ASP A 52 3.50 -6.91 -1.16
N ALA A 53 2.97 -5.69 -1.13
CA ALA A 53 2.80 -4.85 -2.31
C ALA A 53 4.14 -4.48 -2.95
N GLU A 54 5.17 -4.13 -2.17
CA GLU A 54 6.51 -3.88 -2.70
C GLU A 54 7.03 -5.11 -3.46
N ARG A 55 6.91 -6.31 -2.86
CA ARG A 55 7.34 -7.57 -3.48
C ARG A 55 6.57 -7.86 -4.77
N VAL A 56 5.25 -7.72 -4.75
CA VAL A 56 4.37 -8.04 -5.88
C VAL A 56 4.53 -7.04 -7.02
N LEU A 57 4.64 -5.75 -6.70
CA LEU A 57 4.71 -4.67 -7.68
C LEU A 57 6.13 -4.37 -8.17
N ARG A 58 7.16 -5.06 -7.64
CA ARG A 58 8.57 -4.85 -8.01
C ARG A 58 8.87 -4.82 -9.51
N ARG A 59 8.05 -5.47 -10.33
CA ARG A 59 8.21 -5.55 -11.80
C ARG A 59 7.19 -4.72 -12.58
N VAL A 60 6.31 -4.02 -11.89
CA VAL A 60 5.32 -3.14 -12.50
C VAL A 60 5.99 -1.79 -12.75
N LYS A 61 5.97 -1.31 -14.00
CA LYS A 61 6.42 0.04 -14.32
C LYS A 61 5.40 1.06 -13.83
N GLY A 62 5.88 2.06 -13.10
CA GLY A 62 5.16 3.30 -12.76
C GLY A 62 5.53 4.44 -13.68
#